data_AF-A0A1Y2S5Z0-F1
#
_entry.id   AF-A0A1Y2S5Z0-F1
#
_cell.length_a   1.000
_cell.length_b   1.000
_cell.length_c   1.000
_cell.angle_alpha   90.00
_cell.angle_beta   90.00
_cell.angle_gamma   90.00
#
_symmetry.space_group_name_H-M   'P 1'
#
loop_
_entity.id
_entity.type
_entity.pdbx_description
1 polymer ?
#
loop_
_entity_poly.entity_id
_entity_poly.type
_entity_poly.pdbx_seq_one_letter_code
_entity_poly.pdbx_strand_id
1 'polypeptide(L)'
;MKPDLYAFSHLRPDANRARGYAGRYASWHSPDIQTEPQKDTTTDTHSNAHWIARSQEAKNNPVYALRLIDNHTPYQSAIAMLNEIYRHLSRYTTRKMEAVCSGWELSDGEDKNLEAFNYSLRTNDANGYQASLRAASEKLERYIEPMNWKDIERLGNHHA
;
A
#
# COMPACT_ATOMS: atom_id res chain seq x y z
N MET A 1 -25.83 -50.82 5.34
CA MET A 1 -26.40 -49.59 5.95
C MET A 1 -25.83 -48.41 5.19
N LYS A 2 -26.68 -47.55 4.61
CA LYS A 2 -26.24 -46.35 3.87
C LYS A 2 -25.85 -45.27 4.90
N PRO A 3 -24.73 -44.55 4.75
CA PRO A 3 -24.42 -43.42 5.61
C PRO A 3 -25.39 -42.27 5.30
N ASP A 4 -25.97 -41.72 6.36
CA ASP A 4 -26.96 -40.67 6.28
C ASP A 4 -26.27 -39.34 5.90
N LEU A 5 -26.57 -38.82 4.71
CA LEU A 5 -25.91 -37.66 4.10
C LEU A 5 -26.21 -36.33 4.82
N TYR A 6 -27.03 -36.34 5.87
CA TYR A 6 -27.46 -35.15 6.63
C TYR A 6 -27.23 -35.28 8.14
N ALA A 7 -26.25 -36.07 8.58
CA ALA A 7 -25.89 -36.16 9.98
C ALA A 7 -24.98 -34.98 10.40
N PHE A 8 -25.55 -33.99 11.10
CA PHE A 8 -24.83 -32.84 11.70
C PHE A 8 -24.05 -33.20 12.97
N SER A 9 -23.40 -34.36 12.97
CA SER A 9 -22.67 -34.91 14.13
C SER A 9 -21.53 -34.01 14.62
N HIS A 10 -21.06 -33.10 13.75
CA HIS A 10 -19.99 -32.13 14.00
C HIS A 10 -20.45 -30.86 14.72
N LEU A 11 -21.77 -30.65 14.90
CA LEU A 11 -22.33 -29.50 15.63
C LEU A 11 -22.71 -29.84 17.08
N ARG A 12 -22.46 -31.07 17.54
CA ARG A 12 -22.79 -31.44 18.91
C ARG A 12 -21.80 -30.80 19.90
N PRO A 13 -22.25 -30.31 21.07
CA PRO A 13 -21.39 -29.64 22.05
C PRO A 13 -20.27 -30.54 22.62
N ASP A 14 -20.46 -31.86 22.51
CA ASP A 14 -19.58 -32.93 22.99
C ASP A 14 -18.66 -33.51 21.90
N ALA A 15 -18.76 -33.01 20.65
CA ALA A 15 -17.89 -33.45 19.56
C ALA A 15 -16.45 -32.98 19.81
N ASN A 16 -15.49 -33.92 19.70
CA ASN A 16 -14.05 -33.65 19.81
C ASN A 16 -13.66 -32.51 18.87
N ARG A 17 -13.39 -31.33 19.43
CA ARG A 17 -12.85 -30.19 18.68
C ARG A 17 -11.57 -30.65 18.00
N ALA A 18 -11.52 -30.49 16.68
CA ALA A 18 -10.29 -30.67 15.92
C ALA A 18 -9.22 -29.71 16.48
N ARG A 19 -8.37 -30.21 17.37
CA ARG A 19 -7.05 -29.64 17.64
C ARG A 19 -6.30 -29.75 16.33
N GLY A 20 -6.07 -28.64 15.64
CA GLY A 20 -5.25 -28.70 14.43
C GLY A 20 -5.25 -27.51 13.49
N TYR A 21 -6.00 -26.43 13.73
CA TYR A 21 -5.84 -25.22 12.93
C TYR A 21 -4.98 -24.19 13.66
N ALA A 22 -3.68 -24.44 13.70
CA ALA A 22 -2.71 -23.37 13.83
C ALA A 22 -2.64 -22.68 12.46
N GLY A 23 -3.09 -21.43 12.40
CA GLY A 23 -3.07 -20.64 11.18
C GLY A 23 -1.69 -20.71 10.51
N ARG A 24 -1.69 -20.98 9.20
CA ARG A 24 -0.51 -20.83 8.36
C ARG A 24 -0.21 -19.35 8.24
N TYR A 25 0.54 -18.81 9.20
CA TYR A 25 1.38 -17.65 8.91
C TYR A 25 2.48 -18.17 7.98
N ALA A 26 2.32 -17.91 6.68
CA ALA A 26 3.43 -18.04 5.75
C ALA A 26 4.51 -17.06 6.20
N SER A 27 5.48 -17.58 6.93
CA SER A 27 6.74 -16.91 7.20
C SER A 27 7.46 -16.78 5.86
N TRP A 28 7.43 -15.58 5.29
CA TRP A 28 8.33 -15.21 4.21
C TRP A 28 9.74 -15.06 4.80
N HIS A 29 10.40 -16.19 5.07
CA HIS A 29 11.85 -16.21 5.14
C HIS A 29 12.34 -16.19 3.70
N SER A 30 12.65 -14.99 3.19
CA SER A 30 13.50 -14.87 2.02
C SER A 30 14.87 -15.47 2.36
N PRO A 31 15.45 -16.35 1.53
CA PRO A 31 16.84 -16.75 1.70
C PRO A 31 17.73 -15.53 1.46
N ASP A 32 18.83 -15.47 2.21
CA ASP A 32 19.85 -14.41 2.17
C ASP A 32 20.07 -13.87 0.76
N ILE A 33 19.58 -12.65 0.52
CA ILE A 33 19.99 -11.87 -0.64
C ILE A 33 21.42 -11.46 -0.37
N GLN A 34 22.35 -12.21 -0.95
CA GLN A 34 23.73 -11.80 -1.11
C GLN A 34 23.71 -10.38 -1.67
N THR A 35 24.14 -9.42 -0.84
CA THR A 35 24.35 -8.05 -1.25
C THR A 35 25.57 -8.06 -2.16
N GLU A 36 25.36 -8.30 -3.45
CA GLU A 36 26.30 -7.88 -4.49
C GLU A 36 26.64 -6.41 -4.22
N PRO A 37 27.93 -6.02 -4.19
CA PRO A 37 28.30 -4.62 -4.05
C PRO A 37 27.84 -3.90 -5.31
N GLN A 38 26.63 -3.35 -5.23
CA GLN A 38 26.05 -2.51 -6.27
C GLN A 38 27.04 -1.37 -6.48
N LYS A 39 27.68 -1.35 -7.65
CA LYS A 39 28.56 -0.26 -8.04
C LYS A 39 27.78 1.04 -7.89
N ASP A 40 28.18 1.84 -6.90
CA ASP A 40 27.75 3.22 -6.69
C ASP A 40 28.19 4.06 -7.89
N THR A 41 27.42 3.99 -8.98
CA THR A 41 27.57 4.93 -10.08
C THR A 41 26.54 6.03 -9.93
N THR A 42 27.10 7.17 -9.52
CA THR A 42 26.52 8.50 -9.39
C THR A 42 25.90 8.79 -8.02
N THR A 43 26.61 9.66 -7.33
CA THR A 43 26.34 10.22 -6.01
C THR A 43 25.05 11.05 -6.01
N ASP A 44 23.89 10.43 -6.12
CA ASP A 44 22.64 11.16 -5.93
C ASP A 44 22.50 11.55 -4.46
N THR A 45 22.47 12.85 -4.20
CA THR A 45 22.61 13.37 -2.82
C THR A 45 21.28 13.35 -2.07
N HIS A 46 20.19 13.11 -2.78
CA HIS A 46 18.85 13.17 -2.23
C HIS A 46 18.49 11.92 -1.43
N SER A 47 17.68 12.13 -0.38
CA SER A 47 17.19 11.03 0.44
C SER A 47 16.22 10.12 -0.33
N ASN A 48 16.04 8.89 0.18
CA ASN A 48 15.03 7.97 -0.32
C ASN A 48 13.62 8.60 -0.32
N ALA A 49 13.32 9.42 0.69
CA ALA A 49 12.02 10.09 0.79
C ALA A 49 11.79 11.08 -0.36
N HIS A 50 12.81 11.82 -0.78
CA HIS A 50 12.76 12.67 -1.97
C HIS A 50 12.46 11.85 -3.23
N TRP A 51 13.19 10.75 -3.44
CA TRP A 51 13.00 9.90 -4.62
C TRP A 51 11.62 9.28 -4.70
N ILE A 52 11.11 8.80 -3.57
CA ILE A 52 9.74 8.31 -3.47
C ILE A 52 8.76 9.44 -3.77
N ALA A 53 8.89 10.59 -3.11
CA ALA A 53 7.95 11.71 -3.27
C ALA A 53 7.89 12.27 -4.70
N ARG A 54 9.02 12.27 -5.42
CA ARG A 54 9.12 12.76 -6.79
C ARG A 54 8.50 11.79 -7.82
N SER A 55 8.43 10.50 -7.49
CA SER A 55 7.99 9.44 -8.39
C SER A 55 6.52 9.59 -8.82
N GLN A 56 6.19 9.13 -10.04
CA GLN A 56 4.82 9.19 -10.53
C GLN A 56 3.92 8.17 -9.83
N GLU A 57 4.47 7.02 -9.48
CA GLU A 57 3.81 5.95 -8.73
C GLU A 57 3.35 6.45 -7.35
N ALA A 58 4.20 7.21 -6.66
CA ALA A 58 3.86 7.82 -5.38
C ALA A 58 2.76 8.88 -5.52
N LYS A 59 2.77 9.69 -6.59
CA LYS A 59 1.68 10.64 -6.88
C LYS A 59 0.36 9.93 -7.17
N ASN A 60 0.42 8.75 -7.79
CA ASN A 60 -0.75 7.92 -8.06
C ASN A 60 -1.28 7.26 -6.78
N ASN A 61 -0.43 6.99 -5.79
CA ASN A 61 -0.78 6.32 -4.54
C ASN A 61 -0.17 7.03 -3.29
N PRO A 62 -0.57 8.28 -3.01
CA PRO A 62 0.14 9.14 -2.05
C PRO A 62 -0.01 8.65 -0.61
N VAL A 63 -1.15 8.03 -0.27
CA VAL A 63 -1.37 7.48 1.08
C VAL A 63 -0.41 6.33 1.37
N TYR A 64 -0.15 5.45 0.38
CA TYR A 64 0.79 4.36 0.56
C TYR A 64 2.24 4.84 0.54
N ALA A 65 2.57 5.77 -0.37
CA ALA A 65 3.90 6.38 -0.44
C ALA A 65 4.34 6.98 0.90
N LEU A 66 3.44 7.70 1.59
CA LEU A 66 3.72 8.23 2.92
C LEU A 66 4.04 7.13 3.94
N ARG A 67 3.33 5.99 3.91
CA ARG A 67 3.64 4.86 4.80
C ARG A 67 5.00 4.25 4.50
N LEU A 68 5.39 4.16 3.24
CA LEU A 68 6.70 3.64 2.84
C LEU A 68 7.84 4.56 3.31
N ILE A 69 7.63 5.88 3.23
CA ILE A 69 8.55 6.89 3.79
C ILE A 69 8.64 6.77 5.30
N ASP A 70 7.50 6.69 6.00
CA ASP A 70 7.45 6.54 7.46
C ASP A 70 8.12 5.22 7.92
N ASN A 71 8.09 4.18 7.09
CA ASN A 71 8.75 2.89 7.33
C ASN A 71 10.23 2.85 6.88
N HIS A 72 10.80 3.96 6.42
CA HIS A 72 12.19 4.04 5.92
C HIS A 72 12.51 3.02 4.80
N THR A 73 11.54 2.73 3.93
CA THR A 73 11.72 1.80 2.82
C THR A 73 12.70 2.40 1.78
N PRO A 74 13.67 1.62 1.25
CA PRO A 74 14.55 2.11 0.19
C PRO A 74 13.75 2.43 -1.09
N TYR A 75 14.13 3.50 -1.80
CA TYR A 75 13.28 4.06 -2.85
C TYR A 75 13.01 3.08 -4.00
N GLN A 76 13.99 2.25 -4.38
CA GLN A 76 13.83 1.27 -5.46
C GLN A 76 12.75 0.24 -5.11
N SER A 77 12.76 -0.25 -3.87
CA SER A 77 11.75 -1.19 -3.37
C SER A 77 10.39 -0.51 -3.23
N ALA A 78 10.37 0.73 -2.74
CA ALA A 78 9.14 1.49 -2.61
C ALA A 78 8.44 1.73 -3.95
N ILE A 79 9.19 2.10 -5.01
CA ILE A 79 8.65 2.29 -6.35
C ILE A 79 8.09 0.98 -6.91
N ALA A 80 8.79 -0.14 -6.73
CA ALA A 80 8.30 -1.45 -7.16
C ALA A 80 6.96 -1.80 -6.48
N MET A 81 6.86 -1.64 -5.16
CA MET A 81 5.62 -1.88 -4.42
C MET A 81 4.48 -0.93 -4.81
N LEU A 82 4.79 0.35 -5.07
CA LEU A 82 3.79 1.34 -5.52
C LEU A 82 3.23 1.04 -6.91
N ASN A 83 4.02 0.38 -7.77
CA ASN A 83 3.61 0.01 -9.11
C ASN A 83 2.72 -1.24 -9.14
N GLU A 84 2.93 -2.17 -8.20
CA GLU A 84 2.16 -3.42 -8.14
C GLU A 84 0.83 -3.28 -7.39
N ILE A 85 0.73 -2.34 -6.45
CA ILE A 85 -0.41 -2.25 -5.54
C ILE A 85 -1.38 -1.14 -5.96
N TYR A 86 -2.67 -1.47 -5.92
CA TYR A 86 -3.76 -0.50 -6.11
C TYR A 86 -3.70 0.63 -5.06
N ARG A 87 -4.41 1.73 -5.34
CA ARG A 87 -4.37 2.90 -4.47
C ARG A 87 -4.86 2.56 -3.05
N HIS A 88 -4.09 2.95 -2.03
CA HIS A 88 -4.47 2.74 -0.64
C HIS A 88 -5.48 3.79 -0.17
N LEU A 89 -6.43 3.34 0.65
CA LEU A 89 -7.37 4.20 1.34
C LEU A 89 -6.77 4.72 2.65
N SER A 90 -7.19 5.93 3.03
CA SER A 90 -6.92 6.45 4.36
C SER A 90 -7.71 5.67 5.42
N ARG A 91 -7.20 5.63 6.67
CA ARG A 91 -7.93 5.00 7.78
C ARG A 91 -9.31 5.62 8.00
N TYR A 92 -9.47 6.92 7.74
CA TYR A 92 -10.76 7.60 7.84
C TYR A 92 -11.73 7.07 6.78
N THR A 93 -11.30 7.02 5.52
CA THR A 93 -12.12 6.52 4.41
C THR A 93 -12.49 5.06 4.62
N THR A 94 -11.55 4.21 5.02
CA THR A 94 -11.82 2.80 5.35
C THR A 94 -12.92 2.69 6.42
N ARG A 95 -12.80 3.40 7.54
CA ARG A 95 -13.80 3.37 8.62
C ARG A 95 -15.17 3.87 8.19
N LYS A 96 -15.21 4.88 7.31
CA LYS A 96 -16.47 5.39 6.76
C LYS A 96 -17.13 4.37 5.84
N MET A 97 -16.35 3.75 4.96
CA MET A 97 -16.86 2.73 4.04
C MET A 97 -17.32 1.47 4.76
N GLU A 98 -16.60 1.01 5.79
CA GLU A 98 -17.01 -0.09 6.67
C GLU A 98 -18.41 0.12 7.27
N ALA A 99 -18.77 1.35 7.59
CA ALA A 99 -20.05 1.68 8.21
C ALA A 99 -21.22 1.79 7.21
N VAL A 100 -20.95 2.04 5.93
CA VAL A 100 -21.99 2.37 4.93
C VAL A 100 -22.11 1.36 3.80
N CYS A 101 -21.07 0.56 3.55
CA CYS A 101 -21.01 -0.42 2.49
C CYS A 101 -21.15 -1.84 3.05
N SER A 102 -22.30 -2.46 2.81
CA SER A 102 -22.53 -3.86 3.17
C SER A 102 -21.56 -4.77 2.42
N GLY A 103 -20.95 -5.73 3.13
CA GLY A 103 -20.00 -6.66 2.51
C GLY A 103 -18.61 -6.07 2.27
N TRP A 104 -18.32 -4.85 2.76
CA TRP A 104 -17.02 -4.20 2.62
C TRP A 104 -15.84 -5.10 3.00
N GLU A 105 -15.95 -5.91 4.05
CA GLU A 105 -14.88 -6.80 4.50
C GLU A 105 -14.50 -7.86 3.45
N LEU A 106 -15.45 -8.26 2.60
CA LEU A 106 -15.29 -9.31 1.58
C LEU A 106 -14.70 -8.80 0.26
N SER A 107 -14.78 -7.49 0.02
CA SER A 107 -14.20 -6.86 -1.18
C SER A 107 -12.68 -6.91 -1.13
N ASP A 108 -12.04 -7.14 -2.28
CA ASP A 108 -10.61 -6.92 -2.41
C ASP A 108 -10.28 -5.43 -2.37
N GLY A 109 -9.01 -5.07 -2.41
CA GLY A 109 -8.65 -3.67 -2.25
C GLY A 109 -8.81 -2.80 -3.51
N GLU A 110 -8.88 -3.39 -4.70
CA GLU A 110 -9.23 -2.66 -5.93
C GLU A 110 -10.71 -2.28 -5.89
N ASP A 111 -11.58 -3.24 -5.59
CA ASP A 111 -13.02 -3.04 -5.41
C ASP A 111 -13.31 -2.04 -4.29
N LYS A 112 -12.61 -2.16 -3.15
CA LYS A 112 -12.71 -1.18 -2.06
C LYS A 112 -12.34 0.22 -2.53
N ASN A 113 -11.28 0.35 -3.34
CA ASN A 113 -10.87 1.66 -3.83
C ASN A 113 -11.93 2.25 -4.76
N LEU A 114 -12.42 1.45 -5.70
CA LEU A 114 -13.44 1.86 -6.67
C LEU A 114 -14.75 2.25 -5.99
N GLU A 115 -15.24 1.46 -5.04
CA GLU A 115 -16.48 1.77 -4.32
C GLU A 115 -16.33 3.00 -3.43
N ALA A 116 -15.17 3.17 -2.77
CA ALA A 116 -14.89 4.38 -2.00
C ALA A 116 -14.85 5.63 -2.90
N PHE A 117 -14.26 5.52 -4.09
CA PHE A 117 -14.27 6.60 -5.08
C PHE A 117 -15.70 6.93 -5.54
N ASN A 118 -16.49 5.93 -5.93
CA ASN A 118 -17.87 6.12 -6.36
C ASN A 118 -18.76 6.72 -5.25
N TYR A 119 -18.57 6.28 -4.01
CA TYR A 119 -19.25 6.87 -2.86
C TYR A 119 -18.88 8.35 -2.69
N SER A 120 -17.60 8.71 -2.85
CA SER A 120 -17.15 10.11 -2.75
C SER A 120 -17.83 11.00 -3.79
N LEU A 121 -17.97 10.54 -5.04
CA LEU A 121 -18.64 11.28 -6.10
C LEU A 121 -20.12 11.53 -5.81
N ARG A 122 -20.81 10.52 -5.26
CA ARG A 122 -22.25 10.60 -4.96
C ARG A 122 -22.57 11.44 -3.72
N THR A 123 -21.62 11.59 -2.81
CA THR A 123 -21.87 12.16 -1.47
C THR A 123 -21.05 13.42 -1.18
N ASN A 124 -20.47 14.04 -2.22
CA ASN A 124 -19.60 15.20 -2.07
C ASN A 124 -18.45 14.93 -1.09
N ASP A 125 -17.76 13.81 -1.28
CA ASP A 125 -16.62 13.34 -0.49
C ASP A 125 -16.90 13.15 1.01
N ALA A 126 -18.11 12.73 1.39
CA ALA A 126 -18.46 12.50 2.80
C ALA A 126 -17.60 11.40 3.46
N ASN A 127 -17.03 10.47 2.68
CA ASN A 127 -16.07 9.47 3.14
C ASN A 127 -14.60 9.96 3.13
N GLY A 128 -14.35 11.19 2.70
CA GLY A 128 -13.02 11.83 2.68
C GLY A 128 -12.00 11.15 1.77
N TYR A 129 -12.45 10.40 0.76
CA TYR A 129 -11.57 9.77 -0.22
C TYR A 129 -10.69 10.83 -0.90
N GLN A 130 -11.30 11.86 -1.51
CA GLN A 130 -10.57 12.89 -2.25
C GLN A 130 -9.75 13.79 -1.33
N ALA A 131 -10.33 14.21 -0.19
CA ALA A 131 -9.67 15.02 0.81
C ALA A 131 -8.41 14.34 1.36
N SER A 132 -8.49 13.02 1.62
CA SER A 132 -7.33 12.28 2.13
C SER A 132 -6.21 12.14 1.10
N LEU A 133 -6.55 11.96 -0.18
CA LEU A 133 -5.55 11.93 -1.26
C LEU A 133 -4.88 13.29 -1.43
N ARG A 134 -5.66 14.38 -1.41
CA ARG A 134 -5.11 15.74 -1.49
C ARG A 134 -4.15 16.03 -0.34
N ALA A 135 -4.59 15.77 0.89
CA ALA A 135 -3.76 15.98 2.08
C ALA A 135 -2.49 15.11 2.05
N ALA A 136 -2.59 13.87 1.55
CA ALA A 136 -1.45 12.99 1.39
C ALA A 136 -0.47 13.52 0.35
N SER A 137 -0.95 13.99 -0.80
CA SER A 137 -0.12 14.61 -1.84
C SER A 137 0.59 15.87 -1.35
N GLU A 138 -0.13 16.77 -0.67
CA GLU A 138 0.45 17.99 -0.08
C GLU A 138 1.53 17.66 0.97
N LYS A 139 1.32 16.60 1.76
CA LYS A 139 2.35 16.12 2.69
C LYS A 139 3.54 15.52 1.96
N LEU A 140 3.30 14.78 0.87
CA LEU A 140 4.34 14.16 0.07
C LEU A 140 5.28 15.19 -0.56
N GLU A 141 4.73 16.32 -1.01
CA GLU A 141 5.51 17.44 -1.56
C GLU A 141 6.54 18.00 -0.58
N ARG A 142 6.30 17.89 0.73
CA ARG A 142 7.25 18.36 1.76
C ARG A 142 8.53 17.52 1.84
N TYR A 143 8.51 16.31 1.29
CA TYR A 143 9.70 15.46 1.20
C TYR A 143 10.53 15.76 -0.06
N ILE A 144 10.03 16.61 -0.97
CA ILE A 144 10.80 17.04 -2.13
C ILE A 144 11.87 18.04 -1.67
N GLU A 145 13.08 17.52 -1.50
CA GLU A 145 14.27 18.33 -1.25
C GLU A 145 14.53 19.33 -2.40
N PRO A 146 15.08 20.52 -2.07
CA PRO A 146 15.48 21.50 -3.06
C PRO A 146 16.63 20.97 -3.92
N MET A 147 16.70 21.46 -5.15
CA MET A 147 17.71 21.08 -6.12
C MET A 147 19.13 21.28 -5.58
N ASN A 148 19.98 20.26 -5.71
CA ASN A 148 21.37 20.30 -5.27
C ASN A 148 22.31 20.62 -6.45
N TRP A 149 23.58 20.89 -6.14
CA TRP A 149 24.60 21.25 -7.15
C TRP A 149 24.74 20.20 -8.28
N LYS A 150 24.65 18.91 -7.96
CA LYS A 150 24.76 17.84 -8.95
C LYS A 150 23.57 17.79 -9.88
N ASP A 151 22.37 18.15 -9.40
CA ASP A 151 21.21 18.28 -10.28
C ASP A 151 21.39 19.44 -11.26
N ILE A 152 22.00 20.55 -10.80
CA ILE A 152 22.25 21.74 -11.63
C ILE A 152 23.27 21.40 -12.73
N GLU A 153 24.34 20.69 -12.39
CA GLU A 153 25.30 20.16 -13.37
C GLU A 153 24.63 19.23 -14.38
N ARG A 154 23.75 18.32 -13.93
CA ARG A 154 22.97 17.44 -14.83
C ARG A 154 22.09 18.24 -15.79
N LEU A 155 21.41 19.31 -15.33
CA LEU A 155 20.63 20.18 -16.22
C LEU A 155 21.50 20.89 -17.26
N GLY A 156 22.67 21.41 -16.87
CA GLY A 156 23.59 22.10 -17.78
C GLY A 156 24.13 21.20 -18.90
N ASN A 157 24.39 19.92 -18.60
CA ASN A 157 24.93 18.96 -19.56
C ASN A 157 23.89 18.40 -20.56
N HIS A 158 22.58 18.56 -20.29
CA HIS A 158 21.52 18.16 -21.22
C HIS A 158 21.23 19.21 -22.32
N HIS A 159 21.87 20.39 -22.26
CA HIS A 159 21.69 21.50 -23.20
C HIS A 159 22.90 21.77 -24.12
N ALA A 160 23.93 20.93 -24.07
CA ALA A 160 25.10 20.97 -24.97
C ALA A 160 25.06 19.78 -25.95
#